data_AF-A0A1Q3DKU5-F1
#
_entry.id   AF-A0A1Q3DKU5-F1
#
_cell.length_a   1.000
_cell.length_b   1.000
_cell.length_c   1.000
_cell.angle_alpha   90.00
_cell.angle_beta   90.00
_cell.angle_gamma   90.00
#
_symmetry.space_group_name_H-M   'P 1'
#
loop_
_entity.id
_entity.type
_entity.pdbx_description
1 polymer ?
#
loop_
_entity_poly.entity_id
_entity_poly.type
_entity_poly.pdbx_seq_one_letter_code
_entity_poly.pdbx_strand_id
1 'polypeptide(L)'
;MQSPPSEAESFTLGQRVHSANDPRRIGTVKYIGPVEDYSGMWIGVDWDNGQGKHDGSINRVRYFTAKSETSGSFVRAHTLSPGISLLQALYLRYKTESTKEEEDEMYVLSASNKRVSVHLLGKDTIQEKVSRFEEFTGASLSYLG
;
A
#
# COMPACT_ATOMS: atom_id res chain seq x y z
N MET A 1 -12.41 -29.48 17.46
CA MET A 1 -11.46 -29.28 16.35
C MET A 1 -12.01 -28.13 15.52
N GLN A 2 -11.46 -26.92 15.67
CA GLN A 2 -11.84 -25.78 14.83
C GLN A 2 -11.02 -25.88 13.54
N SER A 3 -11.71 -25.92 12.40
CA SER A 3 -11.11 -25.81 11.08
C SER A 3 -10.30 -24.51 11.00
N PRO A 4 -9.13 -24.49 10.34
CA PRO A 4 -8.38 -23.26 10.14
C PRO A 4 -9.28 -22.23 9.42
N PRO A 5 -9.20 -20.93 9.76
CA PRO A 5 -9.94 -19.90 9.05
C PRO A 5 -9.57 -19.97 7.57
N SER A 6 -10.59 -19.96 6.71
CA SER A 6 -10.45 -20.06 5.26
C SER A 6 -9.51 -18.95 4.77
N GLU A 7 -8.40 -19.29 4.12
CA GLU A 7 -7.43 -18.31 3.57
C GLU A 7 -8.10 -17.26 2.66
N ALA A 8 -9.28 -17.57 2.09
CA ALA A 8 -10.07 -16.67 1.26
C ALA A 8 -10.81 -15.56 2.04
N GLU A 9 -10.99 -15.69 3.37
CA GLU A 9 -11.63 -14.65 4.20
C GLU A 9 -10.71 -13.44 4.46
N SER A 10 -9.44 -13.52 4.04
CA SER A 10 -8.45 -12.46 4.26
C SER A 10 -8.47 -11.33 3.23
N PHE A 11 -9.25 -11.47 2.14
CA PHE A 11 -9.31 -10.48 1.07
C PHE A 11 -10.75 -10.05 0.77
N THR A 12 -10.90 -8.80 0.32
CA THR A 12 -12.18 -8.23 -0.11
C THR A 12 -12.09 -7.70 -1.55
N LEU A 13 -13.19 -7.75 -2.29
CA LEU A 13 -13.23 -7.19 -3.65
C LEU A 13 -12.94 -5.68 -3.59
N GLY A 14 -12.12 -5.20 -4.51
CA GLY A 14 -11.65 -3.81 -4.55
C GLY A 14 -10.47 -3.50 -3.63
N GLN A 15 -10.04 -4.43 -2.79
CA GLN A 15 -8.88 -4.23 -1.91
C GLN A 15 -7.59 -4.03 -2.70
N ARG A 16 -6.76 -3.10 -2.23
CA ARG A 16 -5.41 -2.86 -2.75
C ARG A 16 -4.44 -3.84 -2.15
N VAL A 17 -3.71 -4.55 -3.01
CA VAL A 17 -2.76 -5.59 -2.63
C VAL A 17 -1.44 -5.37 -3.35
N HIS A 18 -0.38 -5.96 -2.84
CA HIS A 18 0.88 -6.08 -3.57
C HIS A 18 1.37 -7.52 -3.53
N SER A 19 2.23 -7.85 -4.49
CA SER A 19 2.94 -9.14 -4.49
C SER A 19 3.76 -9.28 -3.20
N ALA A 20 3.66 -10.40 -2.50
CA ALA A 20 4.41 -10.64 -1.26
C ALA A 20 5.94 -10.49 -1.44
N ASN A 21 6.44 -10.78 -2.65
CA ASN A 21 7.86 -10.69 -3.00
C ASN A 21 8.27 -9.33 -3.59
N ASP A 22 7.31 -8.47 -3.96
CA ASP A 22 7.61 -7.15 -4.54
C ASP A 22 6.53 -6.12 -4.18
N PRO A 23 6.80 -5.26 -3.19
CA PRO A 23 5.89 -4.19 -2.78
C PRO A 23 5.54 -3.18 -3.88
N ARG A 24 6.34 -3.09 -4.94
CA ARG A 24 6.09 -2.18 -6.08
C ARG A 24 5.11 -2.77 -7.08
N ARG A 25 4.87 -4.07 -7.04
CA ARG A 25 3.88 -4.74 -7.88
C ARG A 25 2.52 -4.70 -7.19
N ILE A 26 1.84 -3.57 -7.36
CA ILE A 26 0.56 -3.25 -6.72
C ILE A 26 -0.60 -3.52 -7.69
N GLY A 27 -1.71 -4.01 -7.16
CA GLY A 27 -2.92 -4.27 -7.92
C GLY A 27 -4.18 -4.20 -7.07
N THR A 28 -5.31 -4.52 -7.71
CA THR A 28 -6.64 -4.52 -7.08
C THR A 28 -7.25 -5.90 -7.16
N VAL A 29 -7.81 -6.38 -6.05
CA VAL A 29 -8.60 -7.63 -6.05
C VAL A 29 -9.88 -7.42 -6.85
N LYS A 30 -10.09 -8.25 -7.88
CA LYS A 30 -11.26 -8.24 -8.77
C LYS A 30 -12.10 -9.51 -8.69
N TYR A 31 -11.55 -10.59 -8.15
CA TYR A 31 -12.24 -11.86 -8.03
C TYR A 31 -11.75 -12.63 -6.81
N ILE A 32 -12.65 -13.34 -6.13
CA ILE A 32 -12.34 -14.26 -5.04
C ILE A 32 -13.24 -15.48 -5.23
N GLY A 33 -12.65 -16.64 -5.53
CA GLY A 33 -13.47 -17.82 -5.81
C GLY A 33 -12.70 -18.97 -6.45
N PRO A 34 -13.39 -20.09 -6.73
CA PRO A 34 -12.85 -21.19 -7.51
C PRO A 34 -12.64 -20.80 -8.98
N VAL A 35 -11.71 -21.48 -9.66
CA VAL A 35 -11.48 -21.32 -11.11
C VAL A 35 -11.63 -22.70 -11.75
N GLU A 36 -12.38 -22.80 -12.83
CA GLU A 36 -12.56 -24.05 -13.59
C GLU A 36 -11.21 -24.69 -13.92
N ASP A 37 -11.13 -26.01 -13.80
CA ASP A 37 -9.91 -26.84 -13.95
C ASP A 37 -8.82 -26.61 -12.89
N TYR A 38 -9.00 -25.70 -11.92
CA TYR A 38 -8.04 -25.46 -10.84
C TYR A 38 -8.67 -25.69 -9.46
N SER A 39 -8.00 -26.49 -8.63
CA SER A 39 -8.46 -26.77 -7.28
C SER A 39 -8.28 -25.57 -6.32
N GLY A 40 -9.20 -25.47 -5.36
CA GLY A 40 -9.14 -24.49 -4.27
C GLY A 40 -9.54 -23.07 -4.68
N MET A 41 -9.33 -22.14 -3.75
CA MET A 41 -9.69 -20.72 -3.92
C MET A 41 -8.55 -19.95 -4.59
N TRP A 42 -8.95 -18.99 -5.43
CA TRP A 42 -8.06 -18.10 -6.17
C TRP A 42 -8.48 -16.65 -5.98
N ILE A 43 -7.48 -15.78 -5.99
CA ILE A 43 -7.66 -14.34 -5.96
C ILE A 43 -7.30 -13.82 -7.36
N GLY A 44 -8.28 -13.23 -8.04
CA GLY A 44 -8.05 -12.49 -9.28
C GLY A 44 -7.62 -11.07 -8.96
N VAL A 45 -6.46 -10.67 -9.46
CA VAL A 45 -5.86 -9.34 -9.26
C VAL A 45 -5.66 -8.66 -10.60
N ASP A 46 -6.05 -7.40 -10.69
CA ASP A 46 -5.75 -6.50 -11.83
C ASP A 46 -4.58 -5.59 -11.44
N TRP A 47 -3.43 -5.76 -12.08
CA TRP A 47 -2.18 -5.08 -11.76
C TRP A 47 -2.10 -3.71 -12.43
N ASP A 48 -1.70 -2.70 -11.67
CA ASP A 48 -1.69 -1.31 -12.14
C ASP A 48 -0.75 -1.08 -13.33
N ASN A 49 0.39 -1.78 -13.33
CA ASN A 49 1.45 -1.65 -14.33
C ASN A 49 1.31 -2.64 -15.51
N GLY A 50 0.20 -3.38 -15.61
CA GLY A 50 -0.03 -4.30 -16.71
C GLY A 50 0.88 -5.55 -16.72
N GLN A 51 1.52 -5.89 -15.61
CA GLN A 51 2.38 -7.09 -15.49
C GLN A 51 1.62 -8.33 -15.01
N GLY A 52 0.45 -8.58 -15.60
CA GLY A 52 -0.33 -9.79 -15.42
C GLY A 52 -0.10 -10.81 -16.54
N LYS A 53 -1.08 -11.69 -16.73
CA LYS A 53 -1.06 -12.83 -17.65
C LYS A 53 -2.30 -12.90 -18.55
N HIS A 54 -3.42 -12.31 -18.13
CA HIS A 54 -4.70 -12.44 -18.83
C HIS A 54 -5.59 -11.21 -18.61
N ASP A 55 -6.72 -11.17 -19.32
CA ASP A 55 -7.72 -10.10 -19.30
C ASP A 55 -8.82 -10.30 -18.24
N GLY A 56 -8.68 -11.35 -17.42
CA GLY A 56 -9.65 -11.78 -16.40
C GLY A 56 -10.48 -13.00 -16.81
N SER A 57 -10.16 -13.62 -17.95
CA SER A 57 -10.70 -14.91 -18.37
C SER A 57 -9.65 -16.02 -18.41
N ILE A 58 -10.09 -17.27 -18.22
CA ILE A 58 -9.32 -18.50 -18.43
C ILE A 58 -10.20 -19.45 -19.23
N ASN A 59 -9.65 -20.12 -20.25
CA ASN A 59 -10.37 -21.12 -21.05
C ASN A 59 -11.74 -20.64 -21.58
N ARG A 60 -11.85 -19.36 -21.98
CA ARG A 60 -13.08 -18.68 -22.45
C ARG A 60 -14.13 -18.39 -21.37
N VAL A 61 -13.87 -18.73 -20.11
CA VAL A 61 -14.72 -18.35 -18.97
C VAL A 61 -14.19 -17.06 -18.34
N ARG A 62 -15.07 -16.06 -18.19
CA ARG A 62 -14.73 -14.76 -17.62
C ARG A 62 -15.08 -14.72 -16.14
N TYR A 63 -14.09 -14.42 -15.30
CA TYR A 63 -14.26 -14.26 -13.86
C TYR A 63 -14.27 -12.79 -13.45
N PHE A 64 -13.48 -11.96 -14.15
CA PHE A 64 -13.48 -10.51 -14.00
C PHE A 64 -13.04 -9.82 -15.30
N THR A 65 -13.12 -8.50 -15.32
CA THR A 65 -12.59 -7.66 -16.41
C THR A 65 -11.39 -6.88 -15.90
N ALA A 66 -10.21 -7.21 -16.43
CA ALA A 66 -8.97 -6.49 -16.14
C ALA A 66 -8.85 -5.24 -17.04
N LYS A 67 -7.94 -4.31 -16.69
CA LYS A 67 -7.78 -3.05 -17.42
C LYS A 67 -7.19 -3.22 -18.83
N SER A 68 -6.35 -4.22 -19.01
CA SER A 68 -5.73 -4.61 -20.29
C SER A 68 -5.68 -6.12 -20.45
N GLU A 69 -5.42 -6.59 -21.67
CA GLU A 69 -5.33 -8.01 -22.02
C GLU A 69 -4.32 -8.81 -21.19
N THR A 70 -3.33 -8.11 -20.63
CA THR A 70 -2.22 -8.71 -19.88
C THR A 70 -2.11 -8.15 -18.46
N SER A 71 -3.14 -7.52 -17.91
CA SER A 71 -3.08 -6.90 -16.58
C SER A 71 -3.56 -7.80 -15.44
N GLY A 72 -4.39 -8.80 -15.72
CA GLY A 72 -4.98 -9.70 -14.75
C GLY A 72 -4.08 -10.88 -14.35
N SER A 73 -4.18 -11.37 -13.11
CA SER A 73 -3.60 -12.63 -12.66
C SER A 73 -4.52 -13.36 -11.68
N PHE A 74 -4.63 -14.69 -11.77
CA PHE A 74 -5.13 -15.52 -10.68
C PHE A 74 -3.95 -15.99 -9.83
N VAL A 75 -4.01 -15.72 -8.53
CA VAL A 75 -2.94 -16.02 -7.57
C VAL A 75 -3.49 -16.64 -6.29
N ARG A 76 -2.61 -17.23 -5.48
CA ARG A 76 -2.95 -17.76 -4.15
C ARG A 76 -2.85 -16.67 -3.09
N ALA A 77 -3.67 -16.77 -2.05
CA ALA A 77 -3.71 -15.81 -0.95
C ALA A 77 -2.32 -15.51 -0.36
N HIS A 78 -1.51 -16.54 -0.07
CA HIS A 78 -0.18 -16.40 0.51
C HIS A 78 0.84 -15.67 -0.39
N THR A 79 0.55 -15.51 -1.69
CA THR A 79 1.41 -14.76 -2.62
C THR A 79 1.11 -13.27 -2.66
N LEU A 80 0.05 -12.85 -1.95
CA LEU A 80 -0.37 -11.47 -1.83
C LEU A 80 -0.16 -10.97 -0.41
N SER A 81 0.30 -9.73 -0.32
CA SER A 81 0.17 -8.94 0.89
C SER A 81 -1.15 -8.17 0.83
N PRO A 82 -1.96 -8.17 1.90
CA PRO A 82 -3.23 -7.46 1.97
C PRO A 82 -3.09 -5.93 1.88
N GLY A 83 -1.86 -5.42 1.79
CA GLY A 83 -1.57 -4.00 1.90
C GLY A 83 -1.67 -3.53 3.35
N ILE A 84 -1.53 -2.23 3.54
CA ILE A 84 -1.76 -1.56 4.82
C ILE A 84 -2.85 -0.52 4.63
N SER A 85 -3.60 -0.22 5.69
CA SER A 85 -4.61 0.83 5.63
C SER A 85 -3.96 2.19 5.34
N LEU A 86 -4.73 3.13 4.78
CA LEU A 86 -4.26 4.50 4.58
C LEU A 86 -3.74 5.10 5.89
N LEU A 87 -4.44 4.87 7.00
CA LEU A 87 -4.03 5.31 8.33
C LEU A 87 -2.66 4.74 8.72
N GLN A 88 -2.46 3.43 8.52
CA GLN A 88 -1.19 2.77 8.82
C GLN A 88 -0.07 3.28 7.90
N ALA A 89 -0.35 3.53 6.63
CA ALA A 89 0.61 4.10 5.69
C ALA A 89 1.02 5.52 6.10
N LEU A 90 0.05 6.35 6.53
CA LEU A 90 0.30 7.71 7.00
C LEU A 90 1.11 7.69 8.30
N TYR A 91 0.75 6.81 9.23
CA TYR A 91 1.53 6.60 10.44
C TYR A 91 2.98 6.20 10.13
N LEU A 92 3.21 5.19 9.28
CA LEU A 92 4.57 4.77 8.92
C LEU A 92 5.36 5.86 8.19
N ARG A 93 4.70 6.69 7.37
CA ARG A 93 5.36 7.71 6.56
C ARG A 93 5.65 9.00 7.31
N TYR A 94 4.81 9.37 8.27
CA TYR A 94 4.81 10.67 8.94
C TYR A 94 5.09 10.59 10.44
N LYS A 95 5.00 9.41 11.07
CA LYS A 95 5.52 9.21 12.42
C LYS A 95 7.03 8.96 12.36
N THR A 96 7.77 9.97 11.94
CA THR A 96 9.19 10.07 12.23
C THR A 96 9.33 10.72 13.60
N GLU A 97 9.70 9.94 14.60
CA GLU A 97 10.36 10.49 15.78
C GLU A 97 11.80 10.79 15.34
N SER A 98 12.09 12.05 15.01
CA SER A 98 13.49 12.48 14.88
C SER A 98 14.16 12.24 16.24
N THR A 99 15.33 11.62 16.24
CA THR A 99 16.10 11.58 17.49
C THR A 99 16.59 12.99 17.81
N LYS A 100 16.75 13.31 19.10
CA LYS A 100 17.34 14.60 19.51
C LYS A 100 18.70 14.84 18.86
N GLU A 101 19.45 13.77 18.64
CA GLU A 101 20.76 13.80 17.98
C GLU A 101 20.66 14.24 16.50
N GLU A 102 19.67 13.72 15.75
CA GLU A 102 19.41 14.14 14.37
C GLU A 102 18.93 15.60 14.26
N GLU A 103 18.21 16.09 15.27
CA GLU A 103 17.79 17.49 15.35
C GLU A 103 18.96 18.42 15.63
N ASP A 104 19.84 18.04 16.57
CA ASP A 104 21.02 18.81 16.95
C ASP A 104 22.07 18.89 15.82
N GLU A 105 22.08 17.92 14.91
CA GLU A 105 22.96 17.92 13.73
C GLU A 105 22.47 18.77 12.55
N MET A 106 21.26 19.35 12.61
CA MET A 106 20.71 20.16 11.53
C MET A 106 21.31 21.58 11.52
N TYR A 107 22.28 21.83 10.62
CA TYR A 107 22.88 23.15 10.43
C TYR A 107 23.03 23.52 8.95
N VAL A 108 23.10 24.83 8.70
CA VAL A 108 23.55 25.39 7.42
C VAL A 108 24.86 26.16 7.61
N LEU A 109 25.65 26.28 6.54
CA LEU A 109 26.85 27.11 6.53
C LEU A 109 26.48 28.52 6.07
N SER A 110 26.88 29.53 6.83
CA SER A 110 26.79 30.93 6.40
C SER A 110 27.70 31.20 5.21
N ALA A 111 27.55 32.36 4.56
CA ALA A 111 28.49 32.84 3.54
C ALA A 111 29.94 32.97 4.06
N SER A 112 30.12 33.09 5.38
CA SER A 112 31.42 33.08 6.07
C SER A 112 31.84 31.69 6.57
N ASN A 113 31.20 30.63 6.08
CA ASN A 113 31.46 29.23 6.41
C ASN A 113 31.28 28.88 7.90
N LYS A 114 30.44 29.63 8.62
CA LYS A 114 30.10 29.38 10.03
C LYS A 114 28.85 28.51 10.11
N ARG A 115 28.84 27.51 11.00
CA ARG A 115 27.64 26.71 11.29
C ARG A 115 26.55 27.58 11.93
N VAL A 116 25.35 27.54 11.38
CA VAL A 116 24.14 28.14 11.91
C VAL A 116 23.13 27.01 12.11
N SER A 117 22.71 26.77 13.35
CA SER A 117 21.72 25.74 13.65
C SER A 117 20.36 26.10 13.04
N VAL A 118 19.69 25.11 12.48
CA VAL A 118 18.36 25.25 11.90
C VAL A 118 17.36 24.63 12.87
N HIS A 119 16.46 25.45 13.40
CA HIS A 119 15.33 24.96 14.20
C HIS A 119 14.07 25.00 13.35
N LEU A 120 13.35 23.89 13.29
CA LEU A 120 12.01 23.85 12.70
C LEU A 120 11.01 24.46 13.69
N LEU A 121 10.70 25.74 13.50
CA LEU A 121 9.70 26.44 14.31
C LEU A 121 8.31 25.84 14.07
N GLY A 122 7.61 25.51 15.16
CA GLY A 122 6.28 24.89 15.10
C GLY A 122 6.29 23.38 14.82
N LYS A 123 7.47 22.73 14.80
CA LYS A 123 7.59 21.27 14.67
C LYS A 123 6.74 20.55 15.71
N ASP A 124 6.88 20.91 16.98
CA ASP A 124 6.15 20.25 18.08
C ASP A 124 4.64 20.36 17.90
N THR A 125 4.14 21.56 17.57
CA THR A 125 2.71 21.80 17.31
C THR A 125 2.19 21.01 16.11
N ILE A 126 3.00 20.90 15.05
CA ILE A 126 2.64 20.11 13.86
C ILE A 126 2.65 18.62 14.20
N GLN A 127 3.67 18.15 14.91
CA GLN A 127 3.85 16.75 15.27
C GLN A 127 2.75 16.28 16.24
N GLU A 128 2.34 17.13 17.18
CA GLU A 128 1.21 16.89 18.09
C GLU A 128 -0.15 16.89 17.38
N LYS A 129 -0.33 17.73 16.35
CA LYS A 129 -1.55 17.68 15.52
C LYS A 129 -1.58 16.45 14.62
N VAL A 130 -0.44 16.07 14.03
CA VAL A 130 -0.32 14.92 13.13
C VAL A 130 -0.39 13.60 13.90
N SER A 131 0.00 13.56 15.17
CA SER A 131 -0.04 12.35 15.99
C SER A 131 -1.45 11.88 16.32
N ARG A 132 -2.43 12.79 16.41
CA ARG A 132 -3.86 12.46 16.63
C ARG A 132 -4.55 12.11 15.32
N PHE A 133 -4.03 11.08 14.65
CA PHE A 133 -4.44 10.78 13.29
C PHE A 133 -5.93 10.40 13.20
N GLU A 134 -6.47 9.77 14.25
CA GLU A 134 -7.90 9.45 14.37
C GLU A 134 -8.83 10.67 14.31
N GLU A 135 -8.34 11.88 14.57
CA GLU A 135 -9.16 13.10 14.57
C GLU A 135 -9.16 13.83 13.22
N PHE A 136 -8.36 13.40 12.24
CA PHE A 136 -8.37 14.05 10.93
C PHE A 136 -9.68 13.78 10.20
N THR A 137 -10.43 14.84 9.94
CA THR A 137 -11.69 14.80 9.18
C THR A 137 -11.48 14.79 7.66
N GLY A 138 -10.25 15.00 7.20
CA GLY A 138 -9.92 15.02 5.78
C GLY A 138 -8.41 15.13 5.52
N ALA A 139 -8.00 14.69 4.34
CA ALA A 139 -6.64 14.83 3.83
C ALA A 139 -6.68 15.25 2.36
N SER A 140 -5.75 16.10 1.94
CA SER A 140 -5.59 16.52 0.55
C SER A 140 -4.18 16.21 0.06
N LEU A 141 -4.06 15.58 -1.10
CA LEU A 141 -2.77 15.44 -1.79
C LEU A 141 -2.69 16.46 -2.91
N SER A 142 -1.67 17.30 -2.90
CA SER A 142 -1.36 18.18 -4.02
C SER A 142 -0.76 17.35 -5.14
N TYR A 143 -1.49 17.16 -6.25
CA TYR A 143 -0.92 16.59 -7.47
C TYR A 143 -0.17 17.68 -8.22
N LEU A 144 1.16 17.71 -8.10
CA LEU A 144 2.03 18.47 -8.99
C LEU A 144 2.28 17.59 -10.22
N GLY A 145 1.57 17.93 -11.30
CA GLY A 145 1.69 17.26 -12.60
C GLY A 145 3.01 17.53 -13.30
#